data_AF-A0A3N9NCZ8-F1
#
_entry.id   AF-A0A3N9NCZ8-F1
#
_cell.length_a   1.000
_cell.length_b   1.000
_cell.length_c   1.000
_cell.angle_alpha   90.00
_cell.angle_beta   90.00
_cell.angle_gamma   90.00
#
_symmetry.space_group_name_H-M   'P 1'
#
loop_
_entity.id
_entity.type
_entity.pdbx_description
1 polymer ?
#
loop_
_entity_poly.entity_id
_entity_poly.type
_entity_poly.pdbx_seq_one_letter_code
_entity_poly.pdbx_strand_id
1 'polypeptide(L)'
;MNVLRINNTTFIHESELKFSASRSSGPGGQYVNKVNTKVTLEFDVLKSPNLTDVQKEIIQEIIGHRLTKDGLLLVSSQQSRSQLANKQDAIRKLVTILQKALEPKKFRRRRKISMASKYARLQAKRHKSEIKKMRKKVDY
;
A
#
# COMPACT_ATOMS: atom_id res chain seq x y z
N MET A 1 6.69 18.08 -22.57
CA MET A 1 5.77 17.79 -21.45
C MET A 1 6.46 16.80 -20.52
N ASN A 2 6.57 17.12 -19.23
CA ASN A 2 7.16 16.20 -18.26
C ASN A 2 6.18 15.07 -17.93
N VAL A 3 6.70 13.84 -17.86
CA VAL A 3 5.94 12.63 -17.60
C VAL A 3 6.51 11.93 -16.39
N LEU A 4 5.65 11.56 -15.44
CA LEU A 4 6.00 10.82 -14.23
C LEU A 4 5.68 9.35 -14.46
N ARG A 5 6.73 8.53 -14.51
CA ARG A 5 6.58 7.09 -14.67
C ARG A 5 6.22 6.44 -13.33
N ILE A 6 5.08 5.76 -13.29
CA ILE A 6 4.66 4.97 -12.13
C ILE A 6 5.20 3.55 -12.29
N ASN A 7 4.78 2.86 -13.35
CA ASN A 7 5.19 1.49 -13.67
C ASN A 7 5.70 1.40 -15.11
N ASN A 8 5.93 0.19 -15.63
CA ASN A 8 6.32 -0.01 -17.03
C ASN A 8 5.22 0.39 -18.03
N THR A 9 3.96 0.34 -17.61
CA THR A 9 2.79 0.57 -18.46
C THR A 9 2.02 1.84 -18.10
N THR A 10 2.24 2.42 -16.92
CA THR A 10 1.47 3.55 -16.40
C THR A 10 2.36 4.77 -16.18
N PHE A 11 1.91 5.90 -16.71
CA PHE A 11 2.57 7.20 -16.59
C PHE A 11 1.53 8.30 -16.35
N ILE A 12 1.90 9.36 -15.64
CA ILE A 12 1.02 10.50 -15.33
C ILE A 12 1.67 11.77 -15.86
N HIS A 13 0.90 12.66 -16.48
CA HIS A 13 1.43 13.94 -16.94
C HIS A 13 1.53 14.92 -15.78
N GLU A 14 2.61 15.71 -15.73
CA GLU A 14 2.74 16.75 -14.68
C GLU A 14 1.60 17.80 -14.76
N SER A 15 0.95 17.96 -15.92
CA SER A 15 -0.21 18.84 -16.11
C SER A 15 -1.46 18.40 -15.35
N GLU A 16 -1.57 17.12 -14.96
CA GLU A 16 -2.67 16.61 -14.14
C GLU A 16 -2.49 16.96 -12.65
N LEU A 17 -1.28 17.38 -12.27
CA LEU A 17 -0.94 17.65 -10.88
C LEU A 17 -1.17 19.12 -10.56
N LYS A 18 -2.01 19.37 -9.55
CA LYS A 18 -2.17 20.70 -8.98
C LYS A 18 -1.28 20.84 -7.77
N PHE A 19 -0.57 21.95 -7.67
CA PHE A 19 0.30 22.25 -6.53
C PHE A 19 -0.19 23.50 -5.82
N SER A 20 -0.33 23.42 -4.49
CA SER A 20 -0.56 24.57 -3.62
C SER A 20 0.57 24.70 -2.62
N ALA A 21 1.00 25.93 -2.37
CA ALA A 21 2.02 26.23 -1.36
C ALA A 21 1.36 26.83 -0.13
N SER A 22 1.77 26.39 1.05
CA SER A 22 1.29 26.90 2.34
C SER A 22 2.45 27.04 3.32
N ARG A 23 2.16 27.61 4.49
CA ARG A 23 3.13 27.64 5.59
C ARG A 23 3.38 26.21 6.11
N SER A 24 4.62 25.95 6.49
CA SER A 24 5.01 24.69 7.13
C SER A 24 4.56 24.69 8.59
N SER A 25 4.17 23.53 9.11
CA SER A 25 3.84 23.36 10.52
C SER A 25 5.10 23.06 11.33
N GLY A 26 5.23 23.63 12.53
CA GLY A 26 6.31 23.29 13.47
C GLY A 26 6.59 24.41 14.47
N PRO A 27 7.41 24.14 15.50
CA PRO A 27 7.86 25.16 16.44
C PRO A 27 8.56 26.31 15.69
N GLY A 28 8.21 27.52 16.08
CA GLY A 28 8.29 28.72 15.25
C GLY A 28 9.67 29.32 15.00
N GLY A 29 9.65 30.32 14.13
CA GLY A 29 10.74 31.22 13.73
C GLY A 29 10.24 32.14 12.61
N GLN A 30 10.87 33.29 12.37
CA GLN A 30 10.42 34.25 11.34
C GLN A 30 10.21 33.59 9.96
N TYR A 31 11.08 32.64 9.60
CA TYR A 31 11.01 31.95 8.33
C TYR A 31 9.77 31.06 8.17
N VAL A 32 9.44 30.24 9.19
CA VAL A 32 8.30 29.31 9.17
C VAL A 32 6.97 30.07 9.09
N ASN A 33 6.88 31.21 9.78
CA ASN A 33 5.67 32.03 9.82
C ASN A 33 5.48 32.87 8.54
N LYS A 34 6.57 33.23 7.85
CA LYS A 34 6.52 34.13 6.70
C LYS A 34 6.52 33.40 5.35
N VAL A 35 7.20 32.26 5.23
CA VAL A 35 7.50 31.65 3.93
C VAL A 35 6.65 30.40 3.67
N ASN A 36 5.99 30.38 2.52
CA ASN A 36 5.16 29.26 2.07
C ASN A 36 6.02 28.12 1.51
N THR A 37 6.66 27.39 2.41
CA THR A 37 7.59 26.31 2.06
C THR A 37 6.93 24.96 1.92
N LYS A 38 5.81 24.71 2.63
CA LYS A 38 5.05 23.46 2.51
C LYS A 38 4.38 23.42 1.14
N VAL A 39 4.49 22.29 0.47
CA VAL A 39 3.83 22.04 -0.82
C VAL A 39 2.83 20.91 -0.65
N THR A 40 1.60 21.14 -1.11
CA THR A 40 0.56 20.12 -1.23
C THR A 40 0.32 19.86 -2.71
N LEU A 41 0.41 18.61 -3.10
CA LEU A 41 0.09 18.08 -4.43
C LEU A 41 -1.30 17.48 -4.35
N GLU A 42 -2.15 17.83 -5.30
CA GLU A 42 -3.46 17.26 -5.53
C GLU A 42 -3.48 16.53 -6.87
N PHE A 43 -3.94 15.29 -6.85
CA PHE A 43 -4.09 14.42 -8.02
C PHE A 43 -5.48 13.81 -8.06
N ASP A 44 -6.21 13.99 -9.16
CA ASP A 44 -7.53 13.41 -9.37
C ASP A 44 -7.40 12.00 -9.97
N VAL A 45 -7.55 10.98 -9.11
CA VAL A 45 -7.41 9.58 -9.51
C VAL A 45 -8.52 9.18 -10.48
N LEU A 46 -9.75 9.68 -10.27
CA LEU A 46 -10.92 9.24 -11.02
C LEU A 46 -10.96 9.83 -12.42
N LYS A 47 -10.54 11.09 -12.56
CA LYS A 47 -10.54 11.81 -13.84
C LYS A 47 -9.25 11.65 -14.62
N SER A 48 -8.22 10.99 -14.08
CA SER A 48 -6.98 10.77 -14.81
C SER A 48 -7.22 9.92 -16.07
N PRO A 49 -6.84 10.41 -17.27
CA PRO A 49 -6.98 9.68 -18.52
C PRO A 49 -5.95 8.54 -18.66
N ASN A 50 -4.84 8.60 -17.93
CA ASN A 50 -3.76 7.64 -18.03
C ASN A 50 -3.91 6.45 -17.07
N LEU A 51 -4.97 6.44 -16.26
CA LEU A 51 -5.35 5.32 -15.42
C LEU A 51 -6.50 4.55 -16.08
N THR A 52 -6.31 3.25 -16.24
CA THR A 52 -7.39 2.34 -16.66
C THR A 52 -8.43 2.18 -15.55
N ASP A 53 -9.67 1.81 -15.90
CA ASP A 53 -10.73 1.64 -14.90
C ASP A 53 -10.37 0.61 -13.83
N VAL A 54 -9.74 -0.49 -14.23
CA VAL A 54 -9.20 -1.51 -13.30
C VAL A 54 -8.17 -0.92 -12.34
N GLN A 55 -7.27 -0.05 -12.82
CA GLN A 55 -6.29 0.61 -11.95
C GLN A 55 -6.97 1.59 -10.98
N LYS A 56 -8.00 2.31 -11.42
CA LYS A 56 -8.77 3.20 -10.55
C LYS A 56 -9.46 2.43 -9.44
N GLU A 57 -10.08 1.29 -9.76
CA GLU A 57 -10.70 0.40 -8.77
C GLU A 57 -9.68 -0.14 -7.76
N ILE A 58 -8.53 -0.65 -8.23
CA ILE A 58 -7.46 -1.15 -7.35
C ILE A 58 -6.95 -0.03 -6.41
N ILE A 59 -6.75 1.17 -6.96
CA ILE A 59 -6.30 2.33 -6.18
C ILE A 59 -7.35 2.68 -5.11
N GLN A 60 -8.63 2.69 -5.45
CA GLN A 60 -9.71 2.92 -4.49
C GLN A 60 -9.76 1.83 -3.41
N GLU A 61 -9.59 0.57 -3.76
CA GLU A 61 -9.62 -0.54 -2.81
C GLU A 61 -8.44 -0.45 -1.81
N ILE A 62 -7.23 -0.15 -2.29
CA ILE A 62 -6.01 -0.19 -1.46
C ILE A 62 -5.78 1.11 -0.69
N ILE A 63 -5.96 2.26 -1.36
CA ILE A 63 -5.68 3.58 -0.77
C ILE A 63 -6.91 4.49 -0.70
N GLY A 64 -8.13 3.97 -0.85
CA GLY A 64 -9.37 4.75 -0.73
C GLY A 64 -9.48 5.55 0.57
N HIS A 65 -8.93 5.05 1.67
CA HIS A 65 -8.85 5.77 2.95
C HIS A 65 -8.02 7.07 2.89
N ARG A 66 -7.19 7.26 1.86
CA ARG A 66 -6.39 8.48 1.61
C ARG A 66 -7.03 9.41 0.60
N LEU A 67 -8.08 8.96 -0.09
CA LEU A 67 -8.78 9.76 -1.08
C LEU A 67 -9.87 10.59 -0.40
N THR A 68 -10.14 11.77 -0.95
CA THR A 68 -11.35 12.52 -0.61
C THR A 68 -12.58 11.81 -1.19
N LYS A 69 -13.77 12.27 -0.79
CA LYS A 69 -15.05 11.79 -1.36
C LYS A 69 -15.12 11.94 -2.88
N ASP A 70 -14.43 12.94 -3.42
CA ASP A 70 -14.35 13.21 -4.86
C ASP A 70 -13.24 12.44 -5.57
N GLY A 71 -12.52 11.56 -4.87
CA GLY A 71 -11.43 10.75 -5.45
C GLY A 71 -10.10 11.49 -5.61
N LEU A 72 -9.92 12.62 -4.91
CA LEU A 72 -8.68 13.40 -4.93
C LEU A 72 -7.67 12.82 -3.94
N LEU A 73 -6.44 12.60 -4.40
CA LEU A 73 -5.31 12.22 -3.58
C LEU A 73 -4.49 13.47 -3.23
N LEU A 74 -4.47 13.81 -1.94
CA LEU A 74 -3.72 14.94 -1.40
C LEU A 74 -2.41 14.45 -0.76
N VAL A 75 -1.27 14.89 -1.31
CA VAL A 75 0.07 14.53 -0.82
C VAL A 75 0.82 15.80 -0.45
N SER A 76 1.21 15.96 0.80
CA SER A 76 1.97 17.14 1.23
C SER A 76 3.41 16.84 1.66
N SER A 77 4.30 17.80 1.47
CA SER A 77 5.67 17.77 1.98
C SER A 77 6.12 19.13 2.50
N GLN A 78 6.87 19.08 3.60
CA GLN A 78 7.43 20.22 4.32
C GLN A 78 8.79 19.85 4.97
N GLN A 79 9.49 18.86 4.42
CA GLN A 79 10.74 18.34 5.00
C GLN A 79 11.90 19.33 4.86
N SER A 80 11.92 20.09 3.77
CA SER A 80 12.97 21.05 3.47
C SER A 80 12.50 22.48 3.73
N ARG A 81 13.46 23.38 3.90
CA ARG A 81 13.22 24.83 3.90
C ARG A 81 12.92 25.36 2.48
N SER A 82 13.24 24.61 1.42
CA SER A 82 12.97 25.02 0.04
C SER A 82 11.65 24.48 -0.49
N GLN A 83 10.82 25.37 -1.06
CA GLN A 83 9.57 25.00 -1.74
C GLN A 83 9.83 24.04 -2.91
N LEU A 84 10.89 24.26 -3.69
CA LEU A 84 11.24 23.40 -4.84
C LEU A 84 11.57 21.98 -4.39
N ALA A 85 12.36 21.84 -3.32
CA ALA A 85 12.70 20.55 -2.74
C ALA A 85 11.44 19.84 -2.21
N ASN A 86 10.53 20.57 -1.56
CA ASN A 86 9.25 20.02 -1.10
C ASN A 86 8.32 19.62 -2.25
N LYS A 87 8.31 20.35 -3.37
CA LYS A 87 7.58 19.96 -4.60
C LYS A 87 8.08 18.62 -5.13
N GLN A 88 9.40 18.48 -5.29
CA GLN A 88 10.01 17.23 -5.74
C GLN A 88 9.72 16.07 -4.77
N ASP A 89 9.75 16.33 -3.47
CA ASP A 89 9.43 15.33 -2.46
C ASP A 89 7.96 14.89 -2.50
N ALA A 90 7.02 15.82 -2.67
CA ALA A 90 5.60 15.50 -2.84
C ALA A 90 5.36 14.62 -4.08
N ILE A 91 6.05 14.90 -5.20
CA ILE A 91 6.02 14.08 -6.41
C ILE A 91 6.54 12.67 -6.12
N ARG A 92 7.70 12.53 -5.47
CA ARG A 92 8.26 11.21 -5.13
C ARG A 92 7.31 10.40 -4.24
N LYS A 93 6.65 11.06 -3.28
CA LYS A 93 5.65 10.44 -2.40
C LYS A 93 4.43 9.96 -3.17
N LEU A 94 3.90 10.78 -4.08
CA LEU A 94 2.80 10.39 -4.97
C LEU A 94 3.18 9.13 -5.76
N VAL A 95 4.32 9.15 -6.45
CA VAL A 95 4.81 8.02 -7.25
C VAL A 95 4.92 6.75 -6.40
N THR A 96 5.53 6.87 -5.21
CA THR A 96 5.69 5.74 -4.28
C THR A 96 4.34 5.17 -3.83
N ILE A 97 3.36 6.03 -3.52
CA ILE A 97 2.02 5.61 -3.11
C ILE A 97 1.33 4.84 -4.24
N LEU A 98 1.37 5.39 -5.45
CA LEU A 98 0.73 4.78 -6.62
C LEU A 98 1.42 3.47 -7.03
N GLN A 99 2.74 3.40 -6.97
CA GLN A 99 3.50 2.16 -7.22
C GLN A 99 3.10 1.05 -6.26
N LYS A 100 3.02 1.34 -4.96
CA LYS A 100 2.61 0.37 -3.94
C LYS A 100 1.15 -0.07 -4.11
N ALA A 101 0.27 0.85 -4.51
CA ALA A 101 -1.13 0.51 -4.78
C ALA A 101 -1.26 -0.38 -6.02
N LEU A 102 -0.50 -0.11 -7.07
CA LEU A 102 -0.55 -0.86 -8.32
C LEU A 102 0.41 -2.07 -8.35
N GLU A 103 1.03 -2.41 -7.22
CA GLU A 103 1.92 -3.57 -7.14
C GLU A 103 1.08 -4.86 -7.17
N PRO A 104 1.31 -5.77 -8.14
CA PRO A 104 0.53 -6.98 -8.25
C PRO A 104 0.79 -7.91 -7.06
N LYS A 105 -0.24 -8.16 -6.26
CA LYS A 105 -0.14 -9.07 -5.13
C LYS A 105 0.16 -10.49 -5.61
N LYS A 106 1.31 -11.02 -5.22
CA LYS A 106 1.68 -12.42 -5.52
C LYS A 106 0.65 -13.38 -4.93
N PHE A 107 0.00 -14.16 -5.79
CA PHE A 107 -0.96 -15.17 -5.35
C PHE A 107 -0.29 -16.18 -4.41
N ARG A 108 -0.85 -16.35 -3.21
CA ARG A 108 -0.39 -17.38 -2.26
C ARG A 108 -0.97 -18.73 -2.66
N ARG A 109 -0.11 -19.61 -3.18
CA ARG A 109 -0.48 -21.03 -3.33
C ARG A 109 -0.66 -21.66 -1.94
N ARG A 110 -1.83 -22.26 -1.69
CA ARG A 110 -2.09 -22.99 -0.44
C ARG A 110 -1.05 -24.11 -0.29
N ARG A 111 -0.40 -24.19 0.88
CA ARG A 111 0.53 -25.28 1.17
C ARG A 111 -0.26 -26.56 1.43
N LYS A 112 0.21 -27.69 0.90
CA LYS A 112 -0.30 -29.01 1.28
C LYS A 112 0.13 -29.32 2.72
N ILE A 113 -0.64 -30.16 3.44
CA ILE A 113 -0.26 -30.66 4.78
C ILE A 113 1.10 -31.35 4.68
N SER A 114 2.00 -31.05 5.62
CA SER A 114 3.35 -31.62 5.65
C SER A 114 3.33 -33.14 5.85
N MET A 115 4.31 -33.84 5.28
CA MET A 115 4.43 -35.29 5.48
C MET A 115 4.64 -35.64 6.95
N ALA A 116 5.46 -34.86 7.67
CA ALA A 116 5.66 -35.03 9.11
C ALA A 116 4.33 -34.97 9.90
N SER A 117 3.45 -34.02 9.59
CA SER A 117 2.12 -33.93 10.22
C SER A 117 1.25 -35.15 9.90
N LYS A 118 1.29 -35.65 8.65
CA LYS A 118 0.59 -36.88 8.26
C LYS A 118 1.11 -38.11 9.02
N TYR A 119 2.42 -38.24 9.17
CA TYR A 119 3.06 -39.33 9.91
C TYR A 119 2.74 -39.27 11.40
N ALA A 120 2.88 -38.10 12.03
CA ALA A 120 2.55 -37.90 13.44
C ALA A 120 1.08 -38.25 13.74
N ARG A 121 0.15 -37.83 12.86
CA ARG A 121 -1.27 -38.22 12.97
C ARG A 121 -1.45 -39.74 12.89
N LEU A 122 -0.77 -40.41 11.97
CA LEU A 122 -0.87 -41.86 11.81
C LEU A 122 -0.31 -42.60 13.03
N GLN A 123 0.82 -42.15 13.56
CA GLN A 123 1.41 -42.72 14.78
C GLN A 123 0.53 -42.51 16.00
N ALA A 124 -0.01 -41.30 16.19
CA ALA A 124 -0.96 -41.03 17.26
C ALA A 124 -2.22 -41.90 17.15
N LYS A 125 -2.71 -42.15 15.92
CA LYS A 125 -3.84 -43.06 15.67
C LYS A 125 -3.48 -44.50 16.07
N ARG A 126 -2.30 -45.00 15.70
CA ARG A 126 -1.81 -46.34 16.06
C ARG A 126 -1.68 -46.51 17.57
N HIS A 127 -0.98 -45.59 18.24
CA HIS A 127 -0.80 -45.61 19.69
C HIS A 127 -2.14 -45.62 20.44
N LYS A 128 -3.10 -44.78 20.03
CA LYS A 128 -4.46 -44.80 20.62
C LYS A 128 -5.16 -46.14 20.41
N SER A 129 -4.97 -46.79 19.27
CA SER A 129 -5.59 -48.10 19.01
C SER A 129 -4.99 -49.20 19.86
N GLU A 130 -3.67 -49.18 20.10
CA GLU A 130 -2.98 -50.12 20.98
C GLU A 130 -3.44 -49.96 22.43
N ILE A 131 -3.49 -48.72 22.93
CA ILE A 131 -4.04 -48.42 24.27
C ILE A 131 -5.47 -48.97 24.41
N LYS A 132 -6.32 -48.79 23.39
CA LYS A 132 -7.70 -49.31 23.41
C LYS A 132 -7.76 -50.83 23.43
N LYS A 133 -6.87 -51.52 22.69
CA LYS A 133 -6.79 -52.99 22.70
C LYS A 133 -6.39 -53.52 24.07
N MET A 134 -5.36 -52.93 24.69
CA MET A 134 -4.89 -53.32 26.02
C MET A 134 -5.95 -53.11 27.12
N ARG A 135 -6.86 -52.14 26.95
CA ARG A 135 -7.96 -51.90 27.89
C ARG A 135 -9.14 -52.87 27.74
N LYS A 136 -9.18 -53.69 26.68
CA LYS A 136 -10.27 -54.65 26.51
C LYS A 136 -10.13 -55.72 27.59
N LYS A 137 -11.20 -55.99 28.34
CA LYS A 137 -11.25 -57.08 29.33
C LYS A 137 -10.89 -58.39 28.61
N VAL A 138 -9.97 -59.15 29.19
CA VAL A 138 -9.71 -60.53 28.77
C VAL A 138 -10.85 -61.35 29.36
N ASP A 139 -11.70 -61.89 28.50
CA ASP A 139 -12.68 -62.90 28.92
C ASP A 139 -11.90 -64.20 29.18
N TYR A 140 -12.06 -64.75 30.38
CA TYR A 140 -11.60 -66.10 30.74
C TYR A 140 -12.65 -67.12 30.31
#